data_AF-A0A1W9H1K1-F1
#
_entry.id   AF-A0A1W9H1K1-F1
#
_cell.length_a   1.000
_cell.length_b   1.000
_cell.length_c   1.000
_cell.angle_alpha   90.00
_cell.angle_beta   90.00
_cell.angle_gamma   90.00
#
_symmetry.space_group_name_H-M   'P 1'
#
loop_
_entity.id
_entity.type
_entity.pdbx_description
1 polymer ?
#
loop_
_entity_poly.entity_id
_entity_poly.type
_entity_poly.pdbx_seq_one_letter_code
_entity_poly.pdbx_strand_id
1 'polypeptide(L)'
;MTHQDLENNVPFYAINALEKIERQALEAHLLSGCVPCHTMLKEYQSVAAALPFQLRLVPPPHDLKTHIMGARTLSPATEEADRSSTRPSLEPGDWMNHLFPPSASSAPSLGWILSIVFLTVLGILAVMSWNAPPQEATSQNNVTELQIQVEEAHAKLVALQQQLTEREESLIRTQEELQRRLTELAEVKDQLIQREAEVDDLKAQLPPQRTRPTSLP
;
A
#
# COMPACT_ATOMS: atom_id res chain seq x y z
N MET A 1 -9.11 13.61 -11.05
CA MET A 1 -8.19 12.66 -10.39
C MET A 1 -9.00 11.44 -10.00
N THR A 2 -8.52 10.24 -10.30
CA THR A 2 -9.21 9.02 -9.88
C THR A 2 -8.92 8.71 -8.41
N HIS A 3 -9.72 7.87 -7.76
CA HIS A 3 -9.44 7.40 -6.40
C HIS A 3 -8.05 6.72 -6.32
N GLN A 4 -7.71 5.91 -7.33
CA GLN A 4 -6.42 5.22 -7.39
C GLN A 4 -5.23 6.18 -7.44
N ASP A 5 -5.36 7.28 -8.20
CA ASP A 5 -4.32 8.30 -8.26
C ASP A 5 -4.10 8.99 -6.90
N LEU A 6 -5.18 9.17 -6.12
CA LEU A 6 -5.12 9.78 -4.80
C LEU A 6 -4.54 8.84 -3.75
N GLU A 7 -4.87 7.55 -3.83
CA GLU A 7 -4.31 6.50 -2.97
C GLU A 7 -2.77 6.43 -3.08
N ASN A 8 -2.25 6.51 -4.31
CA ASN A 8 -0.80 6.54 -4.58
C ASN A 8 -0.11 7.79 -3.99
N ASN A 9 -0.86 8.86 -3.75
CA ASN A 9 -0.35 10.12 -3.21
C ASN A 9 -0.36 10.20 -1.67
N VAL A 10 -1.07 9.28 -1.00
CA VAL A 10 -1.19 9.24 0.47
C VAL A 10 0.18 9.15 1.18
N PRO A 11 1.15 8.31 0.75
CA PRO A 11 2.46 8.23 1.41
C PRO A 11 3.23 9.56 1.32
N PHE A 12 3.20 10.22 0.16
CA PHE A 12 3.87 11.51 -0.06
C PHE A 12 3.24 12.63 0.77
N TYR A 13 1.93 12.59 0.96
CA TYR A 13 1.24 13.51 1.86
C TYR A 13 1.67 13.30 3.33
N ALA A 14 1.82 12.05 3.78
CA ALA A 14 2.23 11.73 5.15
C ALA A 14 3.61 12.27 5.52
N ILE A 15 4.55 12.29 4.57
CA ILE A 15 5.90 12.87 4.74
C ILE A 15 6.01 14.34 4.31
N ASN A 16 4.89 14.99 4.00
CA ASN A 16 4.82 16.38 3.54
C ASN A 16 5.64 16.68 2.27
N ALA A 17 5.76 15.70 1.37
CA ALA A 17 6.52 15.79 0.11
C ALA A 17 5.63 16.03 -1.13
N LEU A 18 4.31 16.14 -0.94
CA LEU A 18 3.35 16.31 -2.03
C LEU A 18 3.28 17.75 -2.53
N GLU A 19 3.08 17.95 -3.84
CA GLU A 19 2.94 19.29 -4.42
C GLU A 19 1.65 19.98 -3.95
N LYS A 20 1.63 21.32 -3.98
CA LYS A 20 0.50 22.11 -3.46
C LYS A 20 -0.84 21.76 -4.11
N ILE A 21 -0.84 21.50 -5.42
CA ILE A 21 -2.06 21.19 -6.18
C ILE A 21 -2.59 19.80 -5.81
N GLU A 22 -1.72 18.80 -5.79
CA GLU A 22 -2.05 17.42 -5.45
C GLU A 22 -2.48 17.29 -3.99
N ARG A 23 -1.82 18.04 -3.11
CA ARG A 23 -2.20 18.17 -1.70
C ARG A 23 -3.63 18.66 -1.55
N GLN A 24 -4.00 19.74 -2.25
CA GLN A 24 -5.34 20.28 -2.18
C GLN A 24 -6.40 19.30 -2.72
N ALA A 25 -6.07 18.54 -3.77
CA ALA A 25 -6.94 17.50 -4.30
C ALA A 25 -7.15 16.34 -3.30
N LEU A 26 -6.08 15.90 -2.63
CA LEU A 26 -6.16 14.86 -1.61
C LEU A 26 -6.89 15.34 -0.35
N GLU A 27 -6.65 16.57 0.11
CA GLU A 27 -7.36 17.17 1.24
C GLU A 27 -8.87 17.28 0.94
N ALA A 28 -9.26 17.72 -0.25
CA ALA A 28 -10.66 17.72 -0.68
C ALA A 28 -11.26 16.30 -0.67
N HIS A 29 -10.49 15.30 -1.08
CA HIS A 29 -10.92 13.91 -1.05
C HIS A 29 -11.05 13.37 0.38
N LEU A 30 -10.15 13.71 1.29
CA LEU A 30 -10.23 13.34 2.70
C LEU A 30 -11.44 14.01 3.38
N LEU A 31 -11.74 15.27 3.03
CA LEU A 31 -12.94 15.97 3.49
C LEU A 31 -14.24 15.34 2.98
N SER A 32 -14.20 14.64 1.83
CA SER A 32 -15.35 13.87 1.35
C SER A 32 -15.66 12.62 2.20
N GLY A 33 -14.77 12.25 3.14
CA GLY A 33 -15.00 11.15 4.08
C GLY A 33 -14.56 9.76 3.60
N CYS A 34 -13.62 9.68 2.65
CA CYS A 34 -13.12 8.40 2.14
C CYS A 34 -12.36 7.60 3.21
N VAL A 35 -13.01 6.58 3.78
CA VAL A 35 -12.45 5.75 4.86
C VAL A 35 -11.12 5.08 4.48
N PRO A 36 -10.97 4.43 3.30
CA PRO A 36 -9.71 3.79 2.89
C PRO A 36 -8.52 4.75 2.89
N CYS A 37 -8.70 5.96 2.36
CA CYS A 37 -7.63 6.96 2.31
C CYS A 37 -7.27 7.47 3.71
N HIS A 38 -8.25 7.62 4.62
CA HIS A 38 -8.00 8.00 6.02
C HIS A 38 -7.23 6.91 6.79
N THR A 39 -7.59 5.63 6.61
CA THR A 39 -6.90 4.52 7.26
C THR A 39 -5.46 4.41 6.79
N MET A 40 -5.26 4.43 5.47
CA MET A 40 -3.93 4.39 4.85
C MET A 40 -3.08 5.59 5.29
N LEU A 41 -3.67 6.79 5.36
CA LEU A 41 -2.98 7.98 5.84
C LEU A 41 -2.49 7.82 7.28
N LYS A 42 -3.31 7.27 8.17
CA LYS A 42 -2.94 7.05 9.57
C LYS A 42 -1.77 6.07 9.70
N GLU A 43 -1.77 5.00 8.89
CA GLU A 43 -0.68 4.03 8.85
C GLU A 43 0.63 4.69 8.41
N TYR A 44 0.64 5.42 7.30
CA TYR A 44 1.84 6.11 6.84
C TYR A 44 2.30 7.23 7.78
N GLN A 45 1.38 7.96 8.42
CA GLN A 45 1.73 8.97 9.43
C GLN A 45 2.45 8.34 10.63
N SER A 46 2.04 7.14 11.06
CA SER A 46 2.70 6.44 12.15
C SER A 46 4.15 6.07 11.80
N VAL A 47 4.40 5.65 10.56
CA VAL A 47 5.75 5.35 10.06
C VAL A 47 6.55 6.63 9.87
N ALA A 48 5.95 7.67 9.31
CA ALA A 48 6.59 8.96 9.09
C ALA A 48 7.06 9.60 10.40
N ALA A 49 6.30 9.47 11.49
CA ALA A 49 6.69 9.94 12.81
C ALA A 49 7.93 9.22 13.38
N ALA A 50 8.20 7.97 12.94
CA ALA A 50 9.36 7.20 13.37
C ALA A 50 10.64 7.55 12.57
N LEU A 51 10.50 8.08 11.35
CA LEU A 51 11.66 8.37 10.46
C LEU A 51 12.70 9.32 11.07
N PRO A 52 12.34 10.43 11.75
CA PRO A 52 13.32 11.35 12.31
C PRO A 52 14.26 10.71 13.34
N PHE A 53 13.81 9.66 14.04
CA PHE A 53 14.62 8.96 15.04
C PHE A 53 15.71 8.08 14.43
N GLN A 54 15.61 7.76 13.13
CA GLN A 54 16.65 7.03 12.40
C GLN A 54 17.72 7.96 11.80
N LEU A 55 17.47 9.27 11.79
CA LEU A 55 18.42 10.24 11.28
C LEU A 55 19.53 10.48 12.30
N ARG A 56 20.72 10.86 11.81
CA ARG A 56 21.80 11.30 12.70
C ARG A 56 21.40 12.62 13.34
N LEU A 57 21.37 12.66 14.67
CA LEU A 57 21.14 13.89 15.41
C LEU A 57 22.34 14.83 15.23
N VAL A 58 22.08 16.02 14.68
CA VAL A 58 23.04 17.13 14.68
C VAL A 58 22.83 17.92 15.96
N PRO A 59 23.86 18.15 16.79
CA PRO A 59 23.70 18.90 18.04
C PRO A 59 23.24 20.33 17.73
N PRO A 60 22.18 20.82 18.40
CA PRO A 60 21.71 22.18 18.18
C PRO A 60 22.71 23.19 18.74
N PRO A 61 22.80 24.41 18.17
CA PRO A 61 23.62 25.48 18.73
C PRO A 61 23.13 25.85 20.15
N HIS A 62 24.07 26.19 21.03
CA HIS A 62 23.83 26.36 22.46
C HIS A 62 22.85 27.49 22.81
N ASP A 63 22.77 28.51 21.96
CA ASP A 63 21.87 29.67 22.13
C ASP A 63 20.44 29.42 21.65
N LEU A 64 20.18 28.29 20.96
CA LEU A 64 18.87 28.02 20.37
C LEU A 64 17.80 27.80 21.46
N LYS A 65 18.18 27.18 22.58
CA LYS A 65 17.28 26.96 23.72
C LYS A 65 16.87 28.27 24.38
N THR A 66 17.82 29.18 24.62
CA THR A 66 17.54 30.49 25.24
C THR A 66 16.71 31.36 24.30
N HIS A 67 16.98 31.32 23.00
CA HIS A 67 16.20 32.04 21.99
C HIS A 67 14.75 31.54 21.89
N ILE A 68 14.53 30.22 21.84
CA ILE A 68 13.16 29.65 21.80
C ILE A 68 12.41 29.94 23.09
N MET A 69 13.04 29.77 24.26
CA MET A 69 12.40 30.04 25.54
C MET A 69 12.09 31.53 25.71
N GLY A 70 13.01 32.41 25.30
CA GLY A 70 12.80 33.86 25.27
C GLY A 70 11.65 34.27 24.36
N ALA A 71 11.55 33.70 23.15
CA ALA A 71 10.47 33.97 22.22
C ALA A 71 9.09 33.54 22.75
N ARG A 72 9.00 32.43 23.50
CA ARG A 72 7.75 32.02 24.16
C ARG A 72 7.35 32.97 25.30
N THR A 73 8.32 33.48 26.05
CA THR A 73 8.04 34.46 27.12
C THR A 73 7.68 35.86 26.59
N LEU A 74 8.03 36.16 25.34
CA LEU A 74 7.77 37.45 24.68
C LEU A 74 6.52 37.44 23.78
N SER A 75 5.75 36.35 23.74
CA SER A 75 4.48 36.34 23.02
C SER A 75 3.53 37.40 23.64
N PRO A 76 2.94 38.29 22.82
CA PRO A 76 2.64 39.65 23.24
C PRO A 76 1.44 39.72 24.17
N ALA A 77 1.69 40.19 25.40
CA ALA A 77 0.72 40.98 26.14
C ALA A 77 0.57 42.33 25.44
N THR A 78 -0.31 42.38 24.45
CA THR A 78 -0.87 43.58 23.82
C THR A 78 -2.34 43.20 23.69
N GLU A 79 -3.28 43.62 24.53
CA GLU A 79 -3.48 44.82 25.31
C GLU A 79 -4.13 44.43 26.64
N GLU A 80 -3.71 45.03 27.76
CA GLU A 80 -4.55 45.38 28.93
C GLU A 80 -3.62 45.94 30.00
N ALA A 81 -3.10 47.14 29.72
CA ALA A 81 -2.49 47.98 30.72
C ALA A 81 -3.47 49.08 31.09
N ASP A 82 -4.43 48.78 31.97
CA ASP A 82 -4.92 49.78 32.92
C ASP A 82 -5.54 49.10 34.15
N ARG A 83 -4.73 48.96 35.22
CA ARG A 83 -4.97 49.57 36.54
C ARG A 83 -4.01 49.07 37.60
N SER A 84 -3.14 50.00 37.99
CA SER A 84 -2.70 50.26 39.37
C SER A 84 -2.11 49.12 40.22
N SER A 85 -0.79 49.18 40.32
CA SER A 85 0.01 48.94 41.53
C SER A 85 -0.66 49.36 42.85
N THR A 86 -0.65 48.50 43.88
CA THR A 86 -0.07 48.77 45.22
C THR A 86 0.13 47.44 45.99
N ARG A 87 1.22 47.37 46.77
CA ARG A 87 1.86 46.24 47.48
C ARG A 87 1.00 45.39 48.46
N PRO A 88 1.50 44.21 48.89
CA PRO A 88 0.73 43.12 49.49
C PRO A 88 0.57 43.22 51.02
N SER A 89 -0.62 42.93 51.52
CA SER A 89 -0.92 42.69 52.94
C SER A 89 -1.14 41.19 53.15
N LEU A 90 -0.32 40.58 54.01
CA LEU A 90 -0.41 39.17 54.40
C LEU A 90 -1.27 39.01 55.65
N GLU A 91 -2.56 39.34 55.55
CA GLU A 91 -3.55 38.84 56.50
C GLU A 91 -4.58 38.00 55.75
N PRO A 92 -4.74 36.71 56.11
CA PRO A 92 -5.84 35.91 55.62
C PRO A 92 -7.17 36.56 56.04
N GLY A 93 -7.78 37.31 55.13
CA GLY A 93 -9.04 38.00 55.37
C GLY A 93 -10.18 37.02 55.65
N ASP A 94 -11.29 37.58 56.15
CA ASP A 94 -12.58 36.94 56.47
C ASP A 94 -13.16 36.05 55.35
N TRP A 95 -12.54 36.09 54.18
CA TRP A 95 -12.87 35.23 53.07
C TRP A 95 -12.43 33.78 53.22
N MET A 96 -11.41 33.50 54.02
CA MET A 96 -10.99 32.12 54.27
C MET A 96 -12.02 31.33 55.10
N ASN A 97 -12.83 32.01 55.93
CA ASN A 97 -13.83 31.38 56.77
C ASN A 97 -15.08 30.90 56.00
N HIS A 98 -15.31 31.41 54.78
CA HIS A 98 -16.40 30.95 53.93
C HIS A 98 -15.98 29.89 52.89
N LEU A 99 -14.68 29.64 52.75
CA LEU A 99 -14.18 28.59 51.86
C LEU A 99 -14.06 27.23 52.53
N PHE A 100 -14.01 27.17 53.87
CA PHE A 100 -13.86 25.93 54.63
C PHE A 100 -14.83 25.88 55.83
N PRO A 101 -16.09 25.44 55.65
CA PRO A 101 -16.96 25.16 56.79
C PRO A 101 -16.35 24.03 57.64
N PRO A 102 -16.41 24.09 58.99
CA PRO A 102 -15.99 22.98 59.83
C PRO A 102 -16.99 21.83 59.68
N SER A 103 -16.74 20.94 58.72
CA SER A 103 -17.49 19.70 58.59
C SER A 103 -17.01 18.71 59.66
N ALA A 104 -17.81 18.55 60.71
CA ALA A 104 -17.79 17.33 61.50
C ALA A 104 -18.41 16.20 60.66
N SER A 105 -17.63 15.62 59.74
CA SER A 105 -17.96 14.36 59.08
C SER A 105 -17.02 13.29 59.63
N SER A 106 -17.59 12.25 60.25
CA SER A 106 -16.87 11.03 60.56
C SER A 106 -16.44 10.41 59.22
N ALA A 107 -15.20 10.63 58.82
CA ALA A 107 -14.64 10.07 57.60
C ALA A 107 -14.46 8.56 57.78
N PRO A 108 -15.04 7.71 56.92
CA PRO A 108 -14.70 6.30 56.93
C PRO A 108 -13.21 6.13 56.59
N SER A 109 -12.52 5.24 57.31
CA SER A 109 -11.09 4.99 57.09
C SER A 109 -10.79 4.68 55.62
N LEU A 110 -9.71 5.26 55.09
CA LEU A 110 -9.25 5.06 53.70
C LEU A 110 -9.16 3.58 53.31
N GLY A 111 -8.91 2.67 54.27
CA GLY A 111 -8.89 1.23 54.05
C GLY A 111 -10.25 0.65 53.64
N TRP A 112 -11.36 1.16 54.17
CA TRP A 112 -12.70 0.68 53.83
C TRP A 112 -13.12 1.11 52.41
N ILE A 113 -12.76 2.34 52.02
CA ILE A 113 -13.00 2.88 50.68
C ILE A 113 -12.23 2.06 49.63
N LEU A 114 -10.94 1.78 49.89
CA LEU A 114 -10.13 0.97 48.96
C LEU A 114 -10.65 -0.46 48.81
N SER A 115 -11.15 -1.07 49.89
CA SER A 115 -11.73 -2.42 49.83
C SER A 115 -13.01 -2.47 49.00
N ILE A 116 -13.87 -1.44 49.08
CA ILE A 116 -15.10 -1.36 48.28
C ILE A 116 -14.74 -1.16 46.81
N VAL A 117 -13.80 -0.27 46.49
CA VAL A 117 -13.34 -0.04 45.11
C VAL A 117 -12.72 -1.30 44.51
N PHE A 118 -11.95 -2.05 45.28
CA PHE A 118 -11.36 -3.29 44.79
C PHE A 118 -12.40 -4.37 44.48
N LEU A 119 -13.43 -4.51 45.34
CA LEU A 119 -14.53 -5.44 45.11
C LEU A 119 -15.40 -5.03 43.91
N THR A 120 -15.64 -3.74 43.70
CA THR A 120 -16.40 -3.28 42.53
C THR A 120 -15.62 -3.52 41.23
N VAL A 121 -14.31 -3.28 41.21
CA VAL A 121 -13.45 -3.58 40.04
C VAL A 121 -13.43 -5.07 39.73
N LEU A 122 -13.31 -5.93 40.74
CA LEU A 122 -13.37 -7.38 40.54
C LEU A 122 -14.74 -7.85 40.04
N GLY A 123 -15.83 -7.28 40.56
CA GLY A 123 -17.18 -7.57 40.09
C GLY A 123 -17.37 -7.17 38.62
N ILE A 124 -16.88 -5.99 38.23
CA ILE A 124 -16.92 -5.53 36.83
C ILE A 124 -16.09 -6.44 35.92
N LEU A 125 -14.89 -6.86 36.35
CA LEU A 125 -14.06 -7.81 35.58
C LEU A 125 -14.75 -9.16 35.40
N ALA A 126 -15.38 -9.69 36.45
CA ALA A 126 -16.13 -10.94 36.40
C ALA A 126 -17.33 -10.83 35.44
N VAL A 127 -18.06 -9.71 35.48
CA VAL A 127 -19.17 -9.45 34.56
C VAL A 127 -18.68 -9.28 33.12
N MET A 128 -17.56 -8.58 32.89
CA MET A 128 -16.99 -8.46 31.55
C MET A 128 -16.46 -9.79 31.02
N SER A 129 -15.85 -10.62 31.87
CA SER A 129 -15.45 -11.98 31.53
C SER A 129 -16.63 -12.85 31.12
N TRP A 130 -17.79 -12.70 31.76
CA TRP A 130 -19.00 -13.43 31.39
C TRP A 130 -19.67 -12.91 30.11
N ASN A 131 -19.48 -11.62 29.81
CA ASN A 131 -20.05 -10.96 28.62
C ASN A 131 -19.09 -10.92 27.42
N ALA A 132 -17.85 -11.41 27.56
CA ALA A 132 -16.91 -11.50 26.46
C ALA A 132 -17.36 -12.63 25.51
N PRO A 133 -17.78 -12.34 24.25
CA PRO A 133 -18.06 -13.39 23.29
C PRO A 133 -16.77 -14.17 23.01
N PRO A 134 -16.84 -15.51 22.87
CA PRO A 134 -15.67 -16.31 22.54
C PRO A 134 -15.10 -15.86 21.18
N GLN A 135 -13.88 -15.32 21.20
CA GLN A 135 -13.15 -14.81 20.02
C GLN A 135 -12.71 -15.93 19.04
N GLU A 136 -13.11 -17.17 19.30
CA GLU A 136 -12.73 -18.36 18.55
C GLU A 136 -13.39 -18.44 17.17
N ALA A 137 -14.62 -17.93 17.02
CA ALA A 137 -15.38 -18.06 15.77
C ALA A 137 -14.79 -17.24 14.61
N THR A 138 -14.30 -16.03 14.87
CA THR A 138 -13.72 -15.18 13.80
C THR A 138 -12.37 -15.72 13.32
N SER A 139 -11.56 -16.23 14.24
CA SER A 139 -10.27 -16.83 13.91
C SER A 139 -10.44 -18.11 13.07
N GLN A 140 -11.45 -18.93 13.38
CA GLN A 140 -11.77 -20.12 12.59
C GLN A 140 -12.25 -19.76 11.18
N ASN A 141 -13.14 -18.77 11.05
CA ASN A 141 -13.63 -18.34 9.73
C ASN A 141 -12.50 -17.86 8.82
N ASN A 142 -11.55 -17.07 9.35
CA ASN A 142 -10.41 -16.59 8.58
C ASN A 142 -9.49 -17.73 8.14
N VAL A 143 -9.27 -18.75 8.97
CA VAL A 143 -8.46 -19.93 8.62
C VAL A 143 -9.16 -20.73 7.52
N THR A 144 -10.48 -20.91 7.59
CA THR A 144 -11.23 -21.61 6.54
C THR A 144 -11.23 -20.84 5.22
N GLU A 145 -11.30 -19.50 5.27
CA GLU A 145 -11.24 -18.66 4.07
C GLU A 145 -9.85 -18.73 3.43
N LEU A 146 -8.79 -18.64 4.23
CA LEU A 146 -7.41 -18.75 3.76
C LEU A 146 -7.13 -20.12 3.12
N GLN A 147 -7.67 -21.20 3.67
CA GLN A 147 -7.58 -22.53 3.07
C GLN A 147 -8.18 -22.51 1.66
N ILE A 148 -9.44 -22.06 1.53
CA ILE A 148 -10.13 -21.99 0.24
C ILE A 148 -9.33 -21.18 -0.79
N GLN A 149 -8.74 -20.05 -0.38
CA GLN A 149 -7.89 -19.25 -1.27
C GLN A 149 -6.61 -19.99 -1.70
N VAL A 150 -6.00 -20.77 -0.80
CA VAL A 150 -4.82 -21.60 -1.11
C VAL A 150 -5.21 -22.71 -2.08
N GLU A 151 -6.33 -23.39 -1.88
CA GLU A 151 -6.83 -24.40 -2.82
C GLU A 151 -7.14 -23.80 -4.20
N GLU A 152 -7.75 -22.61 -4.25
CA GLU A 152 -8.02 -21.91 -5.51
C GLU A 152 -6.71 -21.51 -6.22
N ALA A 153 -5.73 -21.00 -5.48
CA ALA A 153 -4.41 -20.67 -6.03
C ALA A 153 -3.70 -21.92 -6.57
N HIS A 154 -3.76 -23.04 -5.85
CA HIS A 154 -3.22 -24.32 -6.33
C HIS A 154 -3.92 -24.79 -7.61
N ALA A 155 -5.26 -24.69 -7.68
CA ALA A 155 -6.00 -25.04 -8.88
C ALA A 155 -5.60 -24.18 -10.09
N LYS A 156 -5.41 -22.87 -9.88
CA LYS A 156 -4.91 -21.95 -10.92
C LYS A 156 -3.50 -22.29 -11.39
N LEU A 157 -2.60 -22.64 -10.48
CA LEU A 157 -1.24 -23.05 -10.82
C LEU A 157 -1.22 -24.32 -11.68
N VAL A 158 -2.02 -25.33 -11.30
CA VAL A 158 -2.15 -26.57 -12.09
C VAL A 158 -2.76 -26.28 -13.46
N ALA A 159 -3.79 -25.43 -13.54
CA ALA A 159 -4.39 -25.04 -14.81
C ALA A 159 -3.39 -24.30 -15.73
N LEU A 160 -2.61 -23.37 -15.18
CA LEU A 160 -1.57 -22.66 -15.94
C LEU A 160 -0.45 -23.61 -16.40
N GLN A 161 -0.05 -24.56 -15.55
CA GLN A 161 0.95 -25.57 -15.91
C GLN A 161 0.44 -26.46 -17.06
N GLN A 162 -0.84 -26.86 -17.02
CA GLN A 162 -1.46 -27.63 -18.09
C GLN A 162 -1.57 -26.84 -19.40
N GLN A 163 -1.87 -25.54 -19.31
CA GLN A 163 -1.89 -24.65 -20.47
C GLN A 163 -0.48 -24.48 -21.08
N LEU A 164 0.58 -24.43 -20.26
CA LEU A 164 1.95 -24.38 -20.76
C LEU A 164 2.32 -25.68 -21.49
N THR A 165 1.97 -26.85 -20.96
CA THR A 165 2.23 -28.12 -21.63
C THR A 165 1.48 -28.25 -22.95
N GLU A 166 0.23 -27.79 -23.00
CA GLU A 166 -0.56 -27.78 -24.25
C GLU A 166 0.07 -26.84 -25.30
N ARG A 167 0.56 -25.68 -24.86
CA ARG A 167 1.28 -24.74 -25.73
C ARG A 167 2.60 -25.34 -26.24
N GLU A 168 3.35 -26.03 -25.39
CA GLU A 168 4.58 -26.72 -25.79
C GLU A 168 4.31 -27.81 -26.83
N GLU A 169 3.31 -28.66 -26.61
CA GLU A 169 2.91 -29.70 -27.58
C GLU A 169 2.48 -29.09 -28.93
N SER A 170 1.70 -28.00 -28.91
CA SER A 170 1.32 -27.30 -30.14
C SER A 170 2.52 -26.73 -30.89
N LEU A 171 3.51 -26.15 -30.17
CA LEU A 171 4.72 -25.62 -30.79
C LEU A 171 5.54 -26.73 -31.43
N ILE A 172 5.74 -27.84 -30.73
CA ILE A 172 6.44 -29.03 -31.27
C ILE A 172 5.72 -29.53 -32.52
N ARG A 173 4.40 -29.65 -32.49
CA ARG A 173 3.60 -30.08 -33.64
C ARG A 173 3.75 -29.14 -34.84
N THR A 174 3.75 -27.83 -34.63
CA THR A 174 3.98 -26.86 -35.72
C THR A 174 5.41 -26.93 -36.26
N GLN A 175 6.40 -27.17 -35.40
CA GLN A 175 7.79 -27.35 -35.80
C GLN A 175 7.96 -28.62 -36.64
N GLU A 176 7.36 -29.73 -36.23
CA GLU A 176 7.38 -30.99 -36.99
C GLU A 176 6.73 -30.84 -38.36
N GLU A 177 5.58 -30.15 -38.46
CA GLU A 177 4.93 -29.87 -39.74
C GLU A 177 5.81 -28.99 -40.64
N LEU A 178 6.45 -27.94 -40.10
CA LEU A 178 7.39 -27.11 -40.86
C LEU A 178 8.59 -27.93 -41.36
N GLN A 179 9.15 -28.79 -40.51
CA GLN A 179 10.28 -29.64 -40.88
C GLN A 179 9.90 -30.64 -41.97
N ARG A 180 8.69 -31.21 -41.90
CA ARG A 180 8.14 -32.07 -42.95
C ARG A 180 7.98 -31.31 -44.27
N ARG A 181 7.39 -30.11 -44.25
CA ARG A 181 7.24 -29.26 -45.45
C ARG A 181 8.58 -28.90 -46.08
N LEU A 182 9.61 -28.63 -45.27
CA LEU A 182 10.97 -28.40 -45.76
C LEU A 182 11.54 -29.63 -46.47
N THR A 183 11.34 -30.83 -45.93
CA THR A 183 11.77 -32.07 -46.61
C THR A 183 11.01 -32.34 -47.90
N GLU A 184 9.69 -32.08 -47.92
CA GLU A 184 8.85 -32.20 -49.13
C GLU A 184 9.30 -31.20 -50.21
N LEU A 185 9.62 -29.96 -49.83
CA LEU A 185 10.13 -28.95 -50.77
C LEU A 185 11.52 -29.31 -51.32
N ALA A 186 12.40 -29.90 -50.50
CA ALA A 186 13.69 -30.37 -50.96
C ALA A 186 13.54 -31.50 -51.99
N GLU A 187 12.67 -32.47 -51.73
CA GLU A 187 12.36 -33.57 -52.64
C GLU A 187 11.76 -33.06 -53.97
N VAL A 188 10.78 -32.15 -53.91
CA VAL A 188 10.18 -31.55 -55.11
C VAL A 188 11.21 -30.77 -55.93
N LYS A 189 12.13 -30.06 -55.25
CA LYS A 189 13.22 -29.35 -55.92
C LYS A 189 14.16 -30.31 -56.65
N ASP A 190 14.54 -31.42 -56.01
CA ASP A 190 15.42 -32.42 -56.63
C ASP A 190 14.75 -33.08 -57.84
N GLN A 191 13.44 -33.37 -57.77
CA GLN A 191 12.66 -33.85 -58.91
C GLN A 191 12.64 -32.84 -60.06
N LEU A 192 12.55 -31.54 -59.76
CA LEU A 192 12.53 -30.47 -60.76
C LEU A 192 13.88 -30.35 -61.46
N ILE A 193 14.99 -30.43 -60.71
CA ILE A 193 16.36 -30.48 -61.27
C ILE A 193 16.54 -31.70 -62.16
N GLN A 194 16.04 -32.86 -61.75
CA GLN A 194 16.15 -34.08 -62.54
C GLN A 194 15.34 -33.99 -63.84
N ARG A 195 14.12 -33.44 -63.79
CA ARG A 195 13.31 -33.21 -64.99
C ARG A 195 13.91 -32.18 -65.92
N GLU A 196 14.52 -31.13 -65.39
CA GLU A 196 15.25 -30.14 -66.20
C GLU A 196 16.43 -30.80 -66.92
N ALA A 197 17.21 -31.64 -66.25
CA ALA A 197 18.30 -32.39 -66.86
C ALA A 197 17.83 -33.37 -67.95
N GLU A 198 16.71 -34.08 -67.73
CA GLU A 198 16.11 -34.97 -68.74
C GLU A 198 15.63 -34.19 -69.98
N VAL A 199 15.05 -33.01 -69.79
CA VAL A 199 14.61 -32.13 -70.89
C VAL A 199 15.80 -31.62 -71.70
N ASP A 200 16.89 -31.23 -71.04
CA ASP A 200 18.12 -30.77 -71.70
C ASP A 200 18.80 -31.88 -72.50
N ASP A 201 18.83 -33.11 -71.99
CA ASP A 201 19.37 -34.27 -72.71
C ASP A 201 18.53 -34.60 -73.96
N LEU A 202 17.20 -34.65 -73.84
CA LEU A 202 16.30 -34.85 -74.98
C LEU A 202 16.46 -33.73 -76.03
N LYS A 203 16.71 -32.49 -75.59
CA LYS A 203 16.97 -31.36 -76.49
C LYS A 203 18.32 -31.49 -77.22
N ALA A 204 19.35 -32.01 -76.57
CA ALA A 204 20.64 -32.29 -77.19
C ALA A 204 20.58 -33.45 -78.21
N GLN A 205 19.70 -34.43 -77.99
CA GLN A 205 19.48 -35.56 -78.90
C GLN A 205 18.63 -35.22 -80.13
N LEU A 206 17.87 -34.12 -80.11
CA LEU A 206 17.14 -33.65 -81.28
C LEU A 206 18.13 -33.09 -82.33
N PRO A 207 18.16 -33.62 -83.58
CA PRO A 207 19.04 -33.08 -84.62
C PRO A 207 18.68 -31.61 -84.90
N PRO A 208 19.63 -30.76 -85.33
CA PRO A 208 19.37 -29.35 -85.57
C PRO A 208 18.23 -29.23 -86.59
N GLN A 209 17.06 -28.78 -86.11
CA GLN A 209 15.94 -28.51 -87.00
C GLN A 209 16.34 -27.27 -87.80
N ARG A 210 16.82 -27.55 -89.02
CA ARG A 210 17.23 -26.64 -90.08
C ARG A 210 16.40 -25.36 -90.02
N THR A 211 17.01 -24.27 -89.57
CA THR A 211 16.44 -22.91 -89.63
C THR A 211 15.93 -22.68 -91.05
N ARG A 212 14.61 -22.58 -91.20
CA ARG A 212 13.98 -22.10 -92.43
C ARG A 212 14.09 -20.58 -92.40
N PRO A 213 14.88 -19.94 -93.29
CA PRO A 213 14.86 -18.49 -93.39
C PRO A 213 13.56 -18.11 -94.10
N THR A 214 12.59 -17.58 -93.36
CA THR A 214 11.46 -16.89 -93.98
C THR A 214 11.91 -15.47 -94.27
N SER A 215 12.37 -15.25 -95.49
CA SER A 215 12.49 -13.93 -96.09
C SER A 215 11.10 -13.36 -96.38
N LEU A 216 10.90 -12.11 -95.94
CA LEU A 216 9.87 -11.14 -96.37
C LEU A 216 9.68 -11.12 -97.90
N PRO A 217 8.49 -10.80 -98.42
CA PRO A 217 7.91 -9.45 -98.39
C PRO A 217 6.58 -9.31 -97.67
#